data_AF-E7F846-F1
#
_entry.id   AF-E7F846-F1
#
_cell.length_a   1.000
_cell.length_b   1.000
_cell.length_c   1.000
_cell.angle_alpha   90.00
_cell.angle_beta   90.00
_cell.angle_gamma   90.00
#
_symmetry.space_group_name_H-M   'P 1'
#
loop_
_entity.id
_entity.type
_entity.pdbx_description
1 polymer ?
#
loop_
_entity_poly.entity_id
_entity_poly.type
_entity_poly.pdbx_seq_one_letter_code
_entity_poly.pdbx_strand_id
1 'polypeptide(L)'
;MGGAVSAGEDNDELIDNLKDAHYIRSDLVERAFRAIDRADYYLEEYRDSAYKDLAWRHGNLHLSAPCIYSEVMEALDLQPGLSFLNLGSGTGYLSTMVGLILGPFGVNHGVELHKDVVDYAYQKLDYFIKNSDSFDKFEFCEPTFVVGNCLEIPPESRQYDRVYCGAGVQKEYENYMKNLLKVGGILVLPLEEKLTKITRTGQSSWETKKIIAVTFAPLVQPKQNVNGRPRSVPLPIFEVRTLQDLSRIAIRHTLRQPIAMGEGRTKRRVSFPGARAMHRYGPRFERRRFCRRFYRQCVNSVVLHDSMIPTAMDDCNYPGGVEEEEEEVEEEEERGCRRVREDLPEEDEEGSGEEEKSKGGCARVEPPVNILREKILRLPLPEPLKMYLLYYREK
;
A
#
# COMPACT_ATOMS: atom_id res chain seq x y z
N MET A 1 -19.71 12.45 -7.13
CA MET A 1 -20.42 11.53 -8.04
C MET A 1 -19.50 10.34 -8.28
N GLY A 2 -19.73 9.21 -7.61
CA GLY A 2 -19.08 7.92 -7.90
C GLY A 2 -19.93 7.18 -8.94
N GLY A 3 -19.29 6.39 -9.81
CA GLY A 3 -20.00 5.58 -10.78
C GLY A 3 -20.96 4.62 -10.07
N ALA A 4 -22.06 4.26 -10.71
CA ALA A 4 -23.06 3.34 -10.15
C ALA A 4 -22.56 1.88 -10.17
N VAL A 5 -21.42 1.61 -9.53
CA VAL A 5 -20.96 0.25 -9.27
C VAL A 5 -21.79 -0.30 -8.13
N SER A 6 -22.29 -1.53 -8.27
CA SER A 6 -23.03 -2.21 -7.20
C SER A 6 -22.15 -2.35 -5.95
N ALA A 7 -22.76 -2.18 -4.78
CA ALA A 7 -22.10 -2.52 -3.52
C ALA A 7 -21.76 -4.01 -3.51
N GLY A 8 -20.60 -4.37 -2.96
CA GLY A 8 -20.28 -5.75 -2.62
C GLY A 8 -20.72 -6.09 -1.19
N GLU A 9 -20.89 -7.37 -0.91
CA GLU A 9 -21.03 -7.92 0.44
C GLU A 9 -19.69 -7.89 1.19
N ASP A 10 -18.58 -8.03 0.47
CA ASP A 10 -17.21 -7.97 0.99
C ASP A 10 -16.25 -7.20 0.06
N ASN A 11 -14.97 -7.13 0.43
CA ASN A 11 -13.95 -6.46 -0.37
C ASN A 11 -13.78 -7.15 -1.73
N ASP A 12 -13.84 -8.48 -1.79
CA ASP A 12 -13.55 -9.23 -3.01
C ASP A 12 -14.66 -9.04 -4.07
N GLU A 13 -15.93 -9.01 -3.66
CA GLU A 13 -17.07 -8.70 -4.53
C GLU A 13 -17.05 -7.24 -4.98
N LEU A 14 -16.70 -6.30 -4.10
CA LEU A 14 -16.48 -4.90 -4.51
C LEU A 14 -15.43 -4.82 -5.63
N ILE A 15 -14.33 -5.56 -5.53
CA ILE A 15 -13.29 -5.57 -6.57
C ILE A 15 -13.79 -6.21 -7.86
N ASP A 16 -14.58 -7.29 -7.79
CA ASP A 16 -15.19 -7.89 -8.98
C ASP A 16 -16.12 -6.91 -9.70
N ASN A 17 -16.98 -6.20 -8.96
CA ASN A 17 -17.86 -5.19 -9.52
C ASN A 17 -17.07 -4.04 -10.20
N LEU A 18 -15.95 -3.60 -9.61
CA LEU A 18 -15.07 -2.58 -10.19
C LEU A 18 -14.36 -3.07 -11.47
N LYS A 19 -14.00 -4.36 -11.54
CA LYS A 19 -13.41 -4.97 -12.73
C LYS A 19 -14.43 -5.12 -13.86
N ASP A 20 -15.64 -5.56 -13.53
CA ASP A 20 -16.74 -5.70 -14.49
C ASP A 20 -17.16 -4.34 -15.06
N ALA A 21 -17.11 -3.29 -14.24
CA ALA A 21 -17.29 -1.91 -14.66
C ALA A 21 -16.05 -1.28 -15.36
N HIS A 22 -14.98 -2.05 -15.57
CA HIS A 22 -13.74 -1.64 -16.24
C HIS A 22 -12.92 -0.53 -15.56
N TYR A 23 -13.14 -0.28 -14.26
CA TYR A 23 -12.31 0.63 -13.46
C TYR A 23 -10.96 0.01 -13.10
N ILE A 24 -10.93 -1.29 -12.79
CA ILE A 24 -9.69 -2.05 -12.57
C ILE A 24 -9.40 -2.87 -13.82
N ARG A 25 -8.21 -2.70 -14.39
CA ARG A 25 -7.84 -3.31 -15.69
C ARG A 25 -6.58 -4.15 -15.60
N SER A 26 -5.66 -3.80 -14.71
CA SER A 26 -4.36 -4.45 -14.58
C SER A 26 -4.30 -5.43 -13.41
N ASP A 27 -3.61 -6.55 -13.62
CA ASP A 27 -3.37 -7.57 -12.60
C ASP A 27 -2.62 -7.03 -11.37
N LEU A 28 -1.81 -5.98 -11.54
CA LEU A 28 -1.10 -5.33 -10.43
C LEU A 28 -2.06 -4.56 -9.53
N VAL A 29 -2.94 -3.76 -10.12
CA VAL A 29 -3.94 -2.97 -9.40
C VAL A 29 -4.93 -3.90 -8.72
N GLU A 30 -5.48 -4.88 -9.42
CA GLU A 30 -6.39 -5.88 -8.83
C GLU A 30 -5.77 -6.54 -7.58
N ARG A 31 -4.53 -7.04 -7.70
CA ARG A 31 -3.87 -7.72 -6.59
C ARG A 31 -3.66 -6.80 -5.38
N ALA A 32 -3.38 -5.51 -5.59
CA ALA A 32 -3.23 -4.56 -4.51
C ALA A 32 -4.57 -4.29 -3.79
N PHE A 33 -5.64 -4.08 -4.56
CA PHE A 33 -6.99 -3.89 -4.02
C PHE A 33 -7.52 -5.10 -3.24
N ARG A 34 -7.27 -6.32 -3.73
CA ARG A 34 -7.65 -7.55 -3.01
C ARG A 34 -6.80 -7.82 -1.77
N ALA A 35 -5.58 -7.28 -1.71
CA ALA A 35 -4.68 -7.53 -0.60
C ALA A 35 -5.01 -6.69 0.64
N ILE A 36 -5.65 -5.54 0.46
CA ILE A 36 -5.93 -4.61 1.55
C ILE A 36 -7.44 -4.40 1.61
N ASP A 37 -8.06 -5.00 2.63
CA ASP A 37 -9.48 -4.81 2.88
C ASP A 37 -9.75 -3.33 3.17
N ARG A 38 -10.64 -2.73 2.38
CA ARG A 38 -11.04 -1.34 2.56
C ARG A 38 -11.64 -1.08 3.94
N ALA A 39 -12.39 -2.03 4.52
CA ALA A 39 -13.00 -1.91 5.84
C ALA A 39 -11.97 -1.81 6.97
N ASP A 40 -10.75 -2.32 6.79
CA ASP A 40 -9.68 -2.17 7.79
C ASP A 40 -9.25 -0.72 7.98
N TYR A 41 -9.50 0.15 7.00
CA TYR A 41 -9.17 1.58 7.07
C TYR A 41 -10.34 2.46 7.53
N TYR A 42 -11.50 1.87 7.81
CA TYR A 42 -12.64 2.53 8.44
C TYR A 42 -12.50 2.52 9.97
N LEU A 43 -13.26 3.38 10.63
CA LEU A 43 -13.56 3.18 12.05
C LEU A 43 -14.54 2.00 12.18
N GLU A 44 -14.49 1.32 13.32
CA GLU A 44 -15.20 0.06 13.55
C GLU A 44 -16.69 0.17 13.23
N GLU A 45 -17.32 1.26 13.69
CA GLU A 45 -18.75 1.51 13.57
C GLU A 45 -19.22 1.81 12.13
N TYR A 46 -18.32 1.99 11.16
CA TYR A 46 -18.67 2.27 9.77
C TYR A 46 -18.25 1.17 8.79
N ARG A 47 -17.68 0.06 9.27
CA ARG A 47 -17.14 -1.02 8.43
C ARG A 47 -18.15 -1.59 7.43
N ASP A 48 -19.41 -1.75 7.83
CA ASP A 48 -20.50 -2.26 6.98
C ASP A 48 -20.76 -1.40 5.72
N SER A 49 -20.32 -0.14 5.73
CA SER A 49 -20.46 0.77 4.59
C SER A 49 -19.25 0.79 3.66
N ALA A 50 -18.17 0.10 4.02
CA ALA A 50 -16.88 0.19 3.33
C ALA A 50 -16.92 -0.38 1.90
N TYR A 51 -17.79 -1.36 1.65
CA TYR A 51 -17.90 -2.08 0.37
C TYR A 51 -18.85 -1.43 -0.66
N LYS A 52 -19.27 -0.19 -0.38
CA LYS A 52 -20.02 0.65 -1.31
C LYS A 52 -19.05 1.51 -2.12
N ASP A 53 -19.37 1.78 -3.39
CA ASP A 53 -18.57 2.70 -4.22
C ASP A 53 -18.81 4.18 -3.85
N LEU A 54 -18.55 4.50 -2.59
CA LEU A 54 -18.77 5.82 -1.98
C LEU A 54 -17.52 6.29 -1.25
N ALA A 55 -17.35 7.61 -1.25
CA ALA A 55 -16.40 8.25 -0.37
C ALA A 55 -16.92 8.20 1.08
N TRP A 56 -16.02 8.05 2.03
CA TRP A 56 -16.34 8.10 3.46
C TRP A 56 -15.56 9.21 4.13
N ARG A 57 -16.22 9.90 5.06
CA ARG A 57 -15.63 11.01 5.82
C ARG A 57 -16.11 10.97 7.26
N HIS A 58 -15.17 11.10 8.20
CA HIS A 58 -15.45 11.28 9.62
C HIS A 58 -14.41 12.23 10.22
N GLY A 59 -14.84 13.44 10.62
CA GLY A 59 -13.92 14.50 11.05
C GLY A 59 -12.92 14.90 9.93
N ASN A 60 -11.63 14.75 10.21
CA ASN A 60 -10.54 14.96 9.24
C ASN A 60 -10.25 13.71 8.40
N LEU A 61 -10.69 12.53 8.82
CA LEU A 61 -10.48 11.29 8.07
C LEU A 61 -11.33 11.28 6.81
N HIS A 62 -10.73 10.89 5.69
CA HIS A 62 -11.39 10.80 4.40
C HIS A 62 -10.81 9.65 3.57
N LEU A 63 -11.69 8.83 2.99
CA LEU A 63 -11.38 7.86 1.95
C LEU A 63 -12.17 8.20 0.70
N SER A 64 -11.47 8.33 -0.44
CA SER A 64 -12.13 8.48 -1.74
C SER A 64 -12.88 7.19 -2.11
N ALA A 65 -13.87 7.32 -3.00
CA ALA A 65 -14.61 6.18 -3.53
C ALA A 65 -13.65 5.17 -4.21
N PRO A 66 -13.91 3.86 -4.08
CA PRO A 66 -13.13 2.81 -4.74
C PRO A 66 -12.86 3.07 -6.22
N CYS A 67 -13.86 3.46 -7.01
CA CYS A 67 -13.69 3.75 -8.44
C CYS A 67 -12.66 4.85 -8.73
N ILE A 68 -12.57 5.84 -7.83
CA ILE A 68 -11.60 6.94 -7.94
C ILE A 68 -10.20 6.41 -7.68
N TYR A 69 -9.99 5.61 -6.64
CA TYR A 69 -8.68 5.01 -6.40
C TYR A 69 -8.28 4.05 -7.52
N SER A 70 -9.21 3.31 -8.11
CA SER A 70 -8.93 2.44 -9.27
C SER A 70 -8.41 3.25 -10.46
N GLU A 71 -9.11 4.32 -10.85
CA GLU A 71 -8.65 5.18 -11.95
C GLU A 71 -7.34 5.89 -11.63
N VAL A 72 -7.12 6.32 -10.38
CA VAL A 72 -5.84 6.91 -9.96
C VAL A 72 -4.70 5.90 -10.11
N MET A 73 -4.84 4.69 -9.58
CA MET A 73 -3.78 3.67 -9.63
C MET A 73 -3.49 3.21 -11.06
N GLU A 74 -4.53 3.06 -11.88
CA GLU A 74 -4.38 2.75 -13.31
C GLU A 74 -3.72 3.90 -14.08
N ALA A 75 -4.11 5.15 -13.81
CA ALA A 75 -3.54 6.32 -14.49
C ALA A 75 -2.08 6.56 -14.11
N LEU A 76 -1.72 6.29 -12.85
CA LEU A 76 -0.35 6.40 -12.37
C LEU A 76 0.57 5.38 -13.04
N ASP A 77 0.10 4.24 -13.56
CA ASP A 77 0.98 3.23 -14.17
C ASP A 77 2.18 2.90 -13.26
N LEU A 78 1.85 2.41 -12.06
CA LEU A 78 2.78 2.08 -11.00
C LEU A 78 3.57 0.82 -11.34
N GLN A 79 4.87 0.84 -11.09
CA GLN A 79 5.79 -0.28 -11.34
C GLN A 79 6.74 -0.45 -10.15
N PRO A 80 7.28 -1.67 -9.92
CA PRO A 80 8.27 -1.89 -8.89
C PRO A 80 9.49 -0.97 -9.02
N GLY A 81 9.99 -0.45 -7.89
CA GLY A 81 11.17 0.41 -7.81
C GLY A 81 10.93 1.90 -8.12
N LEU A 82 9.72 2.30 -8.52
CA LEU A 82 9.42 3.72 -8.74
C LEU A 82 9.34 4.50 -7.42
N SER A 83 9.53 5.82 -7.52
CA SER A 83 9.26 6.76 -6.44
C SER A 83 7.88 7.40 -6.57
N PHE A 84 7.11 7.39 -5.48
CA PHE A 84 5.76 7.89 -5.38
C PHE A 84 5.62 8.92 -4.26
N LEU A 85 4.88 10.00 -4.54
CA LEU A 85 4.48 11.03 -3.58
C LEU A 85 2.95 11.17 -3.57
N ASN A 86 2.36 11.02 -2.39
CA ASN A 86 0.92 11.16 -2.14
C ASN A 86 0.62 12.45 -1.36
N LEU A 87 0.07 13.46 -2.02
CA LEU A 87 -0.28 14.75 -1.41
C LEU A 87 -1.73 14.71 -0.92
N GLY A 88 -1.95 14.93 0.37
CA GLY A 88 -3.23 14.62 1.03
C GLY A 88 -3.37 13.11 1.19
N SER A 89 -2.40 12.48 1.84
CA SER A 89 -2.33 11.02 1.93
C SER A 89 -3.49 10.38 2.69
N GLY A 90 -4.23 11.17 3.48
CA GLY A 90 -5.41 10.72 4.21
C GLY A 90 -5.07 9.58 5.15
N THR A 91 -5.94 8.59 5.22
CA THR A 91 -5.79 7.41 6.10
C THR A 91 -4.66 6.46 5.73
N GLY A 92 -3.87 6.78 4.70
CA GLY A 92 -2.77 5.93 4.24
C GLY A 92 -3.21 4.72 3.41
N TYR A 93 -4.50 4.51 3.17
CA TYR A 93 -5.04 3.38 2.41
C TYR A 93 -4.41 3.26 1.01
N LEU A 94 -4.47 4.35 0.23
CA LEU A 94 -3.87 4.39 -1.10
C LEU A 94 -2.35 4.17 -1.04
N SER A 95 -1.65 4.84 -0.12
CA SER A 95 -0.20 4.67 0.05
C SER A 95 0.18 3.24 0.39
N THR A 96 -0.62 2.54 1.20
CA THR A 96 -0.38 1.14 1.53
C THR A 96 -0.57 0.25 0.29
N MET A 97 -1.65 0.44 -0.49
CA MET A 97 -1.84 -0.29 -1.75
C MET A 97 -0.72 -0.04 -2.75
N VAL A 98 -0.29 1.21 -2.90
CA VAL A 98 0.84 1.58 -3.76
C VAL A 98 2.13 0.90 -3.30
N GLY A 99 2.34 0.79 -1.98
CA GLY A 99 3.48 0.11 -1.41
C GLY A 99 3.61 -1.35 -1.82
N LEU A 100 2.48 -2.06 -2.02
CA LEU A 100 2.45 -3.43 -2.51
C LEU A 100 2.85 -3.57 -3.99
N ILE A 101 2.70 -2.50 -4.78
CA ILE A 101 3.10 -2.47 -6.20
C ILE A 101 4.57 -2.06 -6.35
N LEU A 102 5.00 -1.04 -5.60
CA LEU A 102 6.36 -0.52 -5.68
C LEU A 102 7.42 -1.51 -5.19
N GLY A 103 7.09 -2.35 -4.22
CA GLY A 103 8.04 -3.30 -3.65
C GLY A 103 9.17 -2.61 -2.85
N PRO A 104 10.10 -3.38 -2.29
CA PRO A 104 10.99 -2.91 -1.24
C PRO A 104 11.99 -1.84 -1.72
N PHE A 105 12.28 -1.80 -3.01
CA PHE A 105 13.21 -0.83 -3.61
C PHE A 105 12.54 0.43 -4.15
N GLY A 106 11.22 0.57 -3.99
CA GLY A 106 10.52 1.81 -4.31
C GLY A 106 10.68 2.88 -3.24
N VAL A 107 10.09 4.05 -3.50
CA VAL A 107 9.93 5.13 -2.51
C VAL A 107 8.46 5.46 -2.41
N ASN A 108 7.93 5.57 -1.20
CA ASN A 108 6.52 5.82 -0.95
C ASN A 108 6.36 6.88 0.13
N HIS A 109 6.24 8.14 -0.29
CA HIS A 109 6.09 9.26 0.64
C HIS A 109 4.67 9.81 0.60
N GLY A 110 4.19 10.25 1.75
CA GLY A 110 2.92 10.97 1.87
C GLY A 110 3.09 12.29 2.61
N VAL A 111 2.29 13.28 2.24
CA VAL A 111 2.16 14.54 2.96
C VAL A 111 0.70 14.71 3.33
N GLU A 112 0.44 14.95 4.61
CA GLU A 112 -0.91 15.13 5.14
C GLU A 112 -0.96 16.34 6.06
N LEU A 113 -2.02 17.14 5.94
CA LEU A 113 -2.17 18.39 6.65
C LEU A 113 -2.39 18.17 8.15
N HIS A 114 -3.12 17.11 8.49
CA HIS A 114 -3.64 16.85 9.82
C HIS A 114 -2.83 15.79 10.57
N LYS A 115 -2.28 16.14 11.74
CA LYS A 115 -1.47 15.21 12.55
C LYS A 115 -2.27 13.97 12.98
N ASP A 116 -3.52 14.16 13.41
CA ASP A 116 -4.43 13.08 13.79
C ASP A 116 -4.66 12.08 12.66
N VAL A 117 -4.68 12.56 11.41
CA VAL A 117 -4.82 11.71 10.21
C VAL A 117 -3.53 10.92 9.94
N VAL A 118 -2.36 11.53 10.14
CA VAL A 118 -1.06 10.83 10.04
C VAL A 118 -0.94 9.75 11.11
N ASP A 119 -1.30 10.05 12.35
CA ASP A 119 -1.27 9.08 13.46
C ASP A 119 -2.20 7.90 13.15
N TYR A 120 -3.41 8.18 12.63
CA TYR A 120 -4.35 7.15 12.16
C TYR A 120 -3.77 6.32 11.01
N ALA A 121 -3.11 6.95 10.04
CA ALA A 121 -2.49 6.25 8.91
C ALA A 121 -1.41 5.26 9.39
N TYR A 122 -0.57 5.67 10.34
CA TYR A 122 0.43 4.77 10.94
C TYR A 122 -0.21 3.64 11.75
N GLN A 123 -1.29 3.90 12.49
CA GLN A 123 -2.03 2.86 13.20
C GLN A 123 -2.58 1.80 12.23
N LYS A 124 -3.19 2.21 11.12
CA LYS A 124 -3.73 1.28 10.12
C LYS A 124 -2.63 0.53 9.37
N LEU A 125 -1.51 1.20 9.08
CA LEU A 125 -0.33 0.57 8.48
C LEU A 125 0.26 -0.51 9.40
N ASP A 126 0.44 -0.20 10.68
CA ASP A 126 0.94 -1.14 11.69
C ASP A 126 0.00 -2.34 11.82
N TYR A 127 -1.32 -2.10 11.86
CA TYR A 127 -2.33 -3.15 11.85
C TYR A 127 -2.21 -4.05 10.60
N PHE A 128 -2.04 -3.47 9.41
CA PHE A 128 -1.85 -4.23 8.17
C PHE A 128 -0.60 -5.12 8.23
N ILE A 129 0.55 -4.56 8.63
CA ILE A 129 1.82 -5.30 8.73
C ILE A 129 1.69 -6.43 9.76
N LYS A 130 1.03 -6.18 10.89
CA LYS A 130 0.94 -7.14 11.99
C LYS A 130 -0.09 -8.24 11.78
N ASN A 131 -1.25 -7.90 11.22
CA ASN A 131 -2.42 -8.78 11.26
C ASN A 131 -2.82 -9.32 9.89
N SER A 132 -2.42 -8.68 8.78
CA SER A 132 -2.87 -9.13 7.46
C SER A 132 -2.09 -10.35 6.95
N ASP A 133 -2.79 -11.41 6.57
CA ASP A 133 -2.20 -12.55 5.87
C ASP A 133 -1.74 -12.22 4.46
N SER A 134 -2.27 -11.15 3.85
CA SER A 134 -1.84 -10.73 2.53
C SER A 134 -0.42 -10.17 2.57
N PHE A 135 0.01 -9.55 3.67
CA PHE A 135 1.34 -8.94 3.80
C PHE A 135 2.47 -9.92 3.43
N ASP A 136 2.36 -11.19 3.85
CA ASP A 136 3.36 -12.21 3.53
C ASP A 136 3.40 -12.62 2.06
N LYS A 137 2.38 -12.27 1.27
CA LYS A 137 2.29 -12.54 -0.17
C LYS A 137 2.98 -11.48 -1.02
N PHE A 138 3.31 -10.32 -0.44
CA PHE A 138 3.91 -9.19 -1.16
C PHE A 138 5.31 -8.84 -0.65
N GLU A 139 6.09 -8.22 -1.51
CA GLU A 139 7.17 -7.37 -1.06
C GLU A 139 6.65 -5.94 -0.98
N PHE A 140 7.05 -5.20 0.04
CA PHE A 140 6.32 -4.01 0.46
C PHE A 140 7.25 -2.80 0.56
N CYS A 141 6.84 -1.70 -0.08
CA CYS A 141 7.37 -0.36 0.17
C CYS A 141 6.53 0.30 1.26
N GLU A 142 6.99 0.19 2.50
CA GLU A 142 6.35 0.85 3.64
C GLU A 142 6.28 2.37 3.41
N PRO A 143 5.09 3.00 3.53
CA PRO A 143 4.94 4.42 3.34
C PRO A 143 5.47 5.22 4.52
N THR A 144 6.10 6.36 4.22
CA THR A 144 6.51 7.36 5.21
C THR A 144 5.68 8.62 5.04
N PHE A 145 5.05 9.10 6.12
CA PHE A 145 4.18 10.27 6.11
C PHE A 145 4.83 11.46 6.80
N VAL A 146 4.59 12.67 6.27
CA VAL A 146 5.01 13.93 6.88
C VAL A 146 3.79 14.80 7.11
N VAL A 147 3.72 15.39 8.31
CA VAL A 147 2.68 16.37 8.65
C VAL A 147 3.03 17.73 8.05
N GLY A 148 2.15 18.28 7.21
CA GLY A 148 2.34 19.61 6.64
C GLY A 148 1.45 19.92 5.45
N ASN A 149 1.44 21.18 5.03
CA ASN A 149 0.76 21.59 3.81
C ASN A 149 1.61 21.21 2.59
N CYS A 150 1.05 20.51 1.60
CA CYS A 150 1.82 20.12 0.42
C CYS A 150 2.25 21.31 -0.45
N LEU A 151 1.64 22.48 -0.31
CA LEU A 151 2.07 23.73 -0.96
C LEU A 151 3.27 24.39 -0.26
N GLU A 152 3.70 23.85 0.88
CA GLU A 152 4.86 24.30 1.65
C GLU A 152 6.09 23.37 1.46
N ILE A 153 6.02 22.44 0.49
CA ILE A 153 7.18 21.62 0.09
C ILE A 153 8.18 22.54 -0.65
N PRO A 154 9.47 22.57 -0.26
CA PRO A 154 10.47 23.38 -0.94
C PRO A 154 10.60 23.02 -2.43
N PRO A 155 10.71 23.98 -3.36
CA PRO A 155 10.90 23.69 -4.78
C PRO A 155 12.16 22.89 -5.11
N GLU A 156 13.20 23.03 -4.26
CA GLU A 156 14.46 22.28 -4.33
C GLU A 156 14.34 20.82 -3.85
N SER A 157 13.14 20.43 -3.39
CA SER A 157 12.87 19.04 -2.98
C SER A 157 13.04 18.09 -4.16
N ARG A 158 13.31 16.83 -3.83
CA ARG A 158 13.44 15.77 -4.83
C ARG A 158 12.19 15.67 -5.73
N GLN A 159 12.44 15.26 -6.97
CA GLN A 159 11.41 14.88 -7.91
C GLN A 159 11.04 13.40 -7.79
N TYR A 160 9.81 13.05 -8.17
CA TYR A 160 9.25 11.70 -8.11
C TYR A 160 8.87 11.17 -9.49
N ASP A 161 8.85 9.85 -9.63
CA ASP A 161 8.37 9.19 -10.84
C ASP A 161 6.85 9.28 -10.94
N ARG A 162 6.16 9.29 -9.80
CA ARG A 162 4.70 9.26 -9.68
C ARG A 162 4.26 10.23 -8.58
N VAL A 163 3.28 11.07 -8.87
CA VAL A 163 2.71 12.00 -7.89
C VAL A 163 1.19 11.91 -7.96
N TYR A 164 0.54 11.82 -6.82
CA TYR A 164 -0.91 11.94 -6.71
C TYR A 164 -1.26 13.09 -5.76
N CYS A 165 -2.28 13.89 -6.11
CA CYS A 165 -2.88 14.84 -5.18
C CYS A 165 -4.33 14.46 -4.91
N GLY A 166 -4.63 14.13 -3.65
CA GLY A 166 -5.94 13.73 -3.14
C GLY A 166 -6.88 14.90 -2.83
N ALA A 167 -6.57 16.11 -3.31
CA ALA A 167 -7.38 17.32 -3.15
C ALA A 167 -7.52 18.08 -4.46
N GLY A 168 -8.58 18.88 -4.60
CA GLY A 168 -8.82 19.72 -5.77
C GLY A 168 -7.77 20.82 -5.90
N VAL A 169 -6.96 20.76 -6.95
CA VAL A 169 -5.87 21.72 -7.19
C VAL A 169 -6.39 22.89 -8.00
N GLN A 170 -6.21 24.11 -7.47
CA GLN A 170 -6.49 25.33 -8.22
C GLN A 170 -5.46 25.52 -9.33
N LYS A 171 -5.87 26.09 -10.47
CA LYS A 171 -5.03 26.25 -11.68
C LYS A 171 -3.70 26.94 -11.44
N GLU A 172 -3.68 27.88 -10.50
CA GLU A 172 -2.50 28.65 -10.10
C GLU A 172 -1.37 27.76 -9.56
N TYR A 173 -1.70 26.61 -8.95
CA TYR A 173 -0.74 25.67 -8.39
C TYR A 173 -0.38 24.52 -9.34
N GLU A 174 -0.88 24.50 -10.58
CA GLU A 174 -0.58 23.42 -11.54
C GLU A 174 0.93 23.29 -11.80
N ASN A 175 1.62 24.42 -12.01
CA ASN A 175 3.07 24.42 -12.25
C ASN A 175 3.86 24.00 -11.01
N TYR A 176 3.38 24.35 -9.82
CA TYR A 176 3.98 23.89 -8.57
C TYR A 176 3.94 22.37 -8.47
N MET A 177 2.78 21.76 -8.73
CA MET A 177 2.62 20.29 -8.72
C MET A 177 3.46 19.61 -9.79
N LYS A 178 3.54 20.20 -10.99
CA LYS A 178 4.38 19.71 -12.09
C LYS A 178 5.86 19.62 -11.71
N ASN A 179 6.38 20.60 -10.97
CA ASN A 179 7.80 20.64 -10.59
C ASN A 179 8.22 19.49 -9.64
N LEU A 180 7.27 18.79 -9.02
CA LEU A 180 7.51 17.59 -8.21
C LEU A 180 7.80 16.34 -9.05
N LEU A 181 7.62 16.38 -10.38
CA LEU A 181 7.85 15.24 -11.27
C LEU A 181 9.24 15.20 -11.88
N LYS A 182 9.82 14.01 -11.99
CA LYS A 182 10.96 13.74 -12.86
C LYS A 182 10.54 13.78 -14.33
N VAL A 183 11.49 13.95 -15.24
CA VAL A 183 11.25 13.68 -16.67
C VAL A 183 10.86 12.20 -16.84
N GLY A 184 9.78 11.94 -17.57
CA GLY A 184 9.13 10.62 -17.67
C GLY A 184 8.12 10.33 -16.56
N GLY A 185 7.96 11.24 -15.59
CA GLY A 185 7.05 11.09 -14.47
C GLY A 185 5.58 11.35 -14.82
N ILE A 186 4.69 10.82 -13.98
CA ILE A 186 3.22 10.96 -14.11
C ILE A 186 2.63 11.59 -12.85
N LEU A 187 1.84 12.65 -13.05
CA LEU A 187 1.07 13.35 -12.03
C LEU A 187 -0.41 13.08 -12.28
N VAL A 188 -1.12 12.65 -11.24
CA VAL A 188 -2.58 12.51 -11.26
C VAL A 188 -3.16 13.42 -10.20
N LEU A 189 -4.04 14.34 -10.60
CA LEU A 189 -4.69 15.26 -9.69
C LEU A 189 -6.08 15.70 -10.22
N PRO A 190 -7.01 16.11 -9.36
CA PRO A 190 -8.21 16.83 -9.77
C PRO A 190 -7.86 18.28 -10.13
N LEU A 191 -8.13 18.68 -11.39
CA LEU A 191 -7.96 20.03 -11.92
C LEU A 191 -9.24 20.44 -12.65
N GLU A 192 -9.80 21.60 -12.32
CA GLU A 192 -11.03 22.11 -12.96
C GLU A 192 -12.17 21.05 -12.97
N GLU A 193 -12.46 20.44 -11.81
CA GLU A 193 -13.48 19.37 -11.62
C GLU A 193 -13.27 18.08 -12.44
N LYS A 194 -12.05 17.85 -12.95
CA LYS A 194 -11.71 16.64 -13.71
C LYS A 194 -10.44 15.99 -13.18
N LEU A 195 -10.49 14.69 -12.96
CA LEU A 195 -9.30 13.90 -12.67
C LEU A 195 -8.42 13.91 -13.93
N THR A 196 -7.21 14.42 -13.79
CA THR A 196 -6.32 14.74 -14.90
C THR A 196 -4.98 14.04 -14.70
N LYS A 197 -4.52 13.36 -15.75
CA LYS A 197 -3.18 12.79 -15.87
C LYS A 197 -2.29 13.76 -16.63
N ILE A 198 -1.16 14.13 -16.03
CA ILE A 198 -0.14 14.97 -16.62
C ILE A 198 1.16 14.16 -16.68
N THR A 199 1.71 13.99 -17.87
CA THR A 199 2.99 13.28 -18.08
C THR A 199 4.07 14.29 -18.43
N ARG A 200 5.21 14.26 -17.73
CA ARG A 200 6.38 15.08 -18.08
C ARG A 200 7.17 14.37 -19.19
N THR A 201 7.07 14.84 -20.42
CA THR A 201 7.73 14.19 -21.57
C THR A 201 9.17 14.65 -21.80
N GLY A 202 9.54 15.80 -21.23
CA GLY A 202 10.87 16.40 -21.36
C GLY A 202 11.09 17.48 -20.31
N GLN A 203 12.17 18.26 -20.45
CA GLN A 203 12.52 19.25 -19.43
C GLN A 203 11.44 20.33 -19.24
N SER A 204 10.79 20.75 -20.34
CA SER A 204 9.72 21.75 -20.38
C SER A 204 8.48 21.30 -21.16
N SER A 205 8.42 20.03 -21.58
CA SER A 205 7.30 19.49 -22.36
C SER A 205 6.41 18.58 -21.53
N TRP A 206 5.10 18.70 -21.73
CA TRP A 206 4.07 18.05 -20.93
C TRP A 206 2.95 17.53 -21.83
N GLU A 207 2.41 16.37 -21.48
CA GLU A 207 1.17 15.83 -22.06
C GLU A 207 0.09 15.84 -20.99
N THR A 208 -1.14 16.19 -21.33
CA THR A 208 -2.26 16.27 -20.37
C THR A 208 -3.48 15.53 -20.92
N LYS A 209 -4.03 14.62 -20.12
CA LYS A 209 -5.21 13.82 -20.44
C LYS A 209 -6.24 13.94 -19.31
N LYS A 210 -7.44 14.39 -19.66
CA LYS A 210 -8.60 14.43 -18.74
C LYS A 210 -9.25 13.04 -18.71
N ILE A 211 -9.49 12.48 -17.53
CA ILE A 211 -9.95 11.10 -17.31
C ILE A 211 -11.46 11.08 -17.09
N ILE A 212 -11.91 11.50 -15.91
CA ILE A 212 -13.32 11.53 -15.49
C ILE A 212 -13.65 12.83 -14.76
N ALA A 213 -14.92 13.21 -14.77
CA ALA A 213 -15.41 14.29 -13.91
C ALA A 213 -15.42 13.82 -12.45
N VAL A 214 -14.96 14.68 -11.55
CA VAL A 214 -14.82 14.36 -10.12
C VAL A 214 -15.14 15.57 -9.27
N THR A 215 -15.45 15.33 -8.00
CA THR A 215 -15.65 16.38 -7.00
C THR A 215 -14.72 16.08 -5.84
N PHE A 216 -13.84 17.02 -5.51
CA PHE A 216 -12.88 16.93 -4.42
C PHE A 216 -12.94 18.18 -3.56
N ALA A 217 -12.63 18.07 -2.27
CA ALA A 217 -12.40 19.24 -1.44
C ALA A 217 -11.20 20.04 -1.99
N PRO A 218 -11.27 21.38 -2.05
CA PRO A 218 -10.17 22.17 -2.59
C PRO A 218 -8.94 22.07 -1.69
N LEU A 219 -7.77 22.21 -2.29
CA LEU A 219 -6.51 22.23 -1.56
C LEU A 219 -6.46 23.45 -0.62
N VAL A 220 -6.12 23.20 0.64
CA VAL A 220 -6.04 24.24 1.67
C VAL A 220 -4.80 25.09 1.42
N GLN A 221 -4.99 26.40 1.27
CA GLN A 221 -3.86 27.32 1.11
C GLN A 221 -3.12 27.52 2.45
N PRO A 222 -1.78 27.64 2.43
CA PRO A 222 -1.02 27.98 3.63
C PRO A 222 -1.53 29.28 4.25
N LYS A 223 -1.79 29.27 5.57
CA LYS A 223 -2.08 30.52 6.29
C LYS A 223 -0.78 31.32 6.39
N GLN A 224 -0.82 32.61 6.07
CA GLN A 224 0.32 33.49 6.30
C GLN A 224 0.67 33.44 7.80
N ASN A 225 1.88 32.97 8.12
CA ASN A 225 2.35 32.90 9.48
C ASN A 225 2.56 34.34 10.00
N VAL A 226 1.95 34.68 11.13
CA VAL A 226 2.10 36.00 11.80
C VAL A 226 3.58 36.33 12.08
N ASN A 227 4.44 35.31 12.12
CA ASN A 227 5.86 35.42 12.44
C ASN A 227 6.80 35.42 11.21
N GLY A 228 6.28 35.57 9.98
CA GLY A 228 7.06 35.84 8.77
C GLY A 228 7.98 34.72 8.25
N ARG A 229 8.19 33.62 8.99
CA ARG A 229 8.92 32.46 8.49
C ARG A 229 7.95 31.52 7.77
N PRO A 230 8.16 31.25 6.45
CA PRO A 230 7.40 30.22 5.76
C PRO A 230 7.67 28.88 6.45
N ARG A 231 6.61 28.15 6.80
CA ARG A 231 6.76 26.78 7.26
C ARG A 231 7.24 25.99 6.06
N SER A 232 8.29 25.19 6.24
CA SER A 232 8.81 24.31 5.21
C SER A 232 8.43 22.88 5.59
N VAL A 233 7.93 22.11 4.63
CA VAL A 233 7.59 20.70 4.81
C VAL A 233 8.66 19.87 4.09
N PRO A 234 9.77 19.53 4.77
CA PRO A 234 10.82 18.72 4.17
C PRO A 234 10.29 17.32 3.90
N LEU A 235 10.54 16.80 2.69
CA LEU A 235 10.22 15.42 2.36
C LEU A 235 11.28 14.48 2.97
N PRO A 236 10.92 13.22 3.29
CA PRO A 236 11.88 12.26 3.83
C PRO A 236 13.05 12.01 2.87
N ILE A 237 14.23 11.79 3.44
CA ILE A 237 15.46 11.51 2.70
C ILE A 237 15.41 10.07 2.17
N PHE A 238 16.01 9.81 1.01
CA PHE A 238 16.17 8.43 0.53
C PHE A 238 17.27 7.74 1.34
N GLU A 239 16.86 6.93 2.31
CA GLU A 239 17.80 6.12 3.06
C GLU A 239 18.06 4.81 2.32
N VAL A 240 19.34 4.44 2.23
CA VAL A 240 19.71 3.10 1.79
C VAL A 240 19.30 2.13 2.89
N ARG A 241 18.51 1.11 2.54
CA ARG A 241 18.12 0.06 3.48
C ARG A 241 19.35 -0.57 4.11
N THR A 242 19.28 -0.86 5.41
CA THR A 242 20.36 -1.54 6.13
C THR A 242 20.60 -2.93 5.54
N LEU A 243 21.82 -3.45 5.68
CA LEU A 243 22.15 -4.82 5.26
C LEU A 243 21.22 -5.86 5.93
N GLN A 244 20.85 -5.62 7.18
CA GLN A 244 19.92 -6.47 7.95
C GLN A 244 18.56 -6.55 7.24
N ASP A 245 18.01 -5.41 6.82
CA ASP A 245 16.71 -5.33 6.16
C ASP A 245 16.75 -5.93 4.75
N LEU A 246 17.82 -5.64 3.99
CA LEU A 246 18.08 -6.29 2.70
C LEU A 246 18.16 -7.82 2.84
N SER A 247 18.79 -8.31 3.90
CA SER A 247 18.86 -9.75 4.20
C SER A 247 17.48 -10.34 4.50
N ARG A 248 16.65 -9.66 5.29
CA ARG A 248 15.26 -10.06 5.54
C ARG A 248 14.46 -10.18 4.25
N ILE A 249 14.54 -9.18 3.37
CA ILE A 249 13.87 -9.18 2.08
C ILE A 249 14.34 -10.37 1.22
N ALA A 250 15.66 -10.58 1.11
CA ALA A 250 16.24 -11.66 0.33
C ALA A 250 15.84 -13.06 0.86
N ILE A 251 15.86 -13.26 2.18
CA ILE A 251 15.44 -14.52 2.81
C ILE A 251 13.95 -14.77 2.54
N ARG A 252 13.08 -13.79 2.83
CA ARG A 252 11.63 -13.92 2.60
C ARG A 252 11.32 -14.19 1.12
N HIS A 253 11.98 -13.49 0.19
CA HIS A 253 11.85 -13.74 -1.24
C HIS A 253 12.19 -15.20 -1.58
N THR A 254 13.33 -15.68 -1.09
CA THR A 254 13.79 -17.06 -1.34
C THR A 254 12.79 -18.09 -0.81
N LEU A 255 12.25 -17.87 0.40
CA LEU A 255 11.26 -18.76 1.01
C LEU A 255 9.91 -18.76 0.28
N ARG A 256 9.51 -17.64 -0.35
CA ARG A 256 8.28 -17.57 -1.15
C ARG A 256 8.37 -18.34 -2.46
N GLN A 257 9.56 -18.44 -3.06
CA GLN A 257 9.71 -19.17 -4.30
C GLN A 257 9.28 -20.64 -4.09
N PRO A 258 8.41 -21.19 -4.96
CA PRO A 258 8.16 -22.61 -4.95
C PRO A 258 9.50 -23.30 -5.19
N ILE A 259 9.87 -24.24 -4.30
CA ILE A 259 11.04 -25.08 -4.51
C ILE A 259 10.79 -25.77 -5.85
N ALA A 260 11.53 -25.37 -6.88
CA ALA A 260 11.60 -26.13 -8.11
C ALA A 260 12.35 -27.41 -7.75
N MET A 261 11.65 -28.38 -7.17
CA MET A 261 12.18 -29.72 -7.03
C MET A 261 12.51 -30.17 -8.45
N GLY A 262 13.80 -30.37 -8.68
CA GLY A 262 14.32 -30.91 -9.92
C GLY A 262 13.86 -32.35 -10.07
N GLU A 263 12.63 -32.56 -10.53
CA GLU A 263 12.19 -33.83 -11.06
C GLU A 263 12.56 -33.88 -12.55
N GLY A 264 13.59 -34.69 -12.85
CA GLY A 264 13.70 -35.40 -14.12
C GLY A 264 14.12 -34.59 -15.35
N ARG A 265 15.43 -34.40 -15.54
CA ARG A 265 16.03 -34.51 -16.88
C ARG A 265 15.89 -35.96 -17.38
N THR A 266 14.67 -36.40 -17.66
CA THR A 266 14.42 -37.68 -18.31
C THR A 266 14.15 -37.41 -19.78
N LYS A 267 15.13 -37.75 -20.60
CA LYS A 267 15.10 -37.79 -22.07
C LYS A 267 13.71 -38.22 -22.57
N ARG A 268 12.96 -37.34 -23.22
CA ARG A 268 11.86 -37.76 -24.09
C ARG A 268 12.02 -37.15 -25.49
N ARG A 269 12.34 -38.07 -26.39
CA ARG A 269 12.36 -37.93 -27.84
C ARG A 269 11.03 -37.39 -28.34
N VAL A 270 11.19 -36.55 -29.36
CA VAL A 270 10.18 -35.93 -30.20
C VAL A 270 9.45 -37.00 -31.03
N SER A 271 8.13 -37.04 -30.95
CA SER A 271 7.26 -37.42 -32.08
C SER A 271 5.82 -36.91 -31.85
N PHE A 272 5.31 -36.21 -32.85
CA PHE A 272 3.90 -35.83 -33.10
C PHE A 272 3.48 -36.50 -34.42
N PRO A 273 2.22 -36.42 -34.90
CA PRO A 273 0.91 -36.27 -34.24
C PRO A 273 -0.14 -37.28 -34.78
N GLY A 274 -1.28 -37.46 -34.09
CA GLY A 274 -2.40 -38.21 -34.65
C GLY A 274 -3.71 -38.18 -33.86
N ALA A 275 -4.73 -37.56 -34.49
CA ALA A 275 -6.17 -37.84 -34.39
C ALA A 275 -7.03 -37.33 -33.20
N ARG A 276 -7.81 -36.27 -33.52
CA ARG A 276 -9.29 -36.11 -33.42
C ARG A 276 -10.03 -36.59 -32.15
N ALA A 277 -10.69 -35.66 -31.44
CA ALA A 277 -12.16 -35.40 -31.52
C ALA A 277 -12.78 -34.75 -30.25
N MET A 278 -13.33 -33.52 -30.44
CA MET A 278 -14.65 -32.99 -30.04
C MET A 278 -15.26 -33.11 -28.61
N HIS A 279 -15.79 -31.96 -28.15
CA HIS A 279 -16.78 -31.67 -27.08
C HIS A 279 -16.29 -31.70 -25.62
N ARG A 280 -16.69 -30.85 -24.66
CA ARG A 280 -17.71 -29.78 -24.54
C ARG A 280 -17.36 -28.94 -23.27
N TYR A 281 -17.75 -27.67 -23.24
CA TYR A 281 -17.75 -26.66 -22.16
C TYR A 281 -17.49 -27.10 -20.69
N GLY A 282 -16.55 -26.41 -20.02
CA GLY A 282 -16.29 -26.44 -18.55
C GLY A 282 -15.42 -25.24 -18.10
N PRO A 283 -15.46 -24.80 -16.83
CA PRO A 283 -15.32 -23.39 -16.43
C PRO A 283 -13.88 -22.84 -16.42
N ARG A 284 -13.77 -21.54 -16.69
CA ARG A 284 -12.56 -20.71 -16.57
C ARG A 284 -12.09 -20.69 -15.11
N PHE A 285 -10.90 -21.22 -14.78
CA PHE A 285 -10.03 -20.72 -13.69
C PHE A 285 -8.69 -21.48 -13.69
N GLU A 286 -7.79 -21.15 -14.61
CA GLU A 286 -6.36 -21.46 -14.47
C GLU A 286 -5.53 -20.46 -15.29
N ARG A 287 -5.13 -19.35 -14.67
CA ARG A 287 -4.00 -18.52 -15.17
C ARG A 287 -3.20 -17.94 -14.01
N ARG A 288 -2.21 -18.69 -13.52
CA ARG A 288 -1.07 -18.17 -12.76
C ARG A 288 0.24 -18.62 -13.40
N ARG A 289 0.69 -17.90 -14.43
CA ARG A 289 2.06 -17.97 -14.94
C ARG A 289 2.43 -16.63 -15.60
N PHE A 290 2.86 -15.63 -14.82
CA PHE A 290 3.95 -14.71 -15.22
C PHE A 290 4.21 -13.63 -14.16
N CYS A 291 5.29 -13.79 -13.38
CA CYS A 291 5.99 -12.65 -12.74
C CYS A 291 7.43 -13.06 -12.38
N ARG A 292 8.11 -13.81 -13.27
CA ARG A 292 9.46 -14.36 -13.02
C ARG A 292 10.61 -13.56 -13.64
N ARG A 293 10.33 -12.58 -14.52
CA ARG A 293 11.38 -11.99 -15.38
C ARG A 293 12.01 -10.69 -14.86
N PHE A 294 11.27 -9.82 -14.18
CA PHE A 294 11.80 -8.51 -13.80
C PHE A 294 12.69 -8.52 -12.54
N TYR A 295 12.40 -9.38 -11.55
CA TYR A 295 13.18 -9.41 -10.31
C TYR A 295 14.60 -9.97 -10.47
N ARG A 296 14.79 -10.94 -11.37
CA ARG A 296 16.12 -11.55 -11.61
C ARG A 296 17.18 -10.52 -12.00
N GLN A 297 16.78 -9.36 -12.54
CA GLN A 297 17.71 -8.33 -12.99
C GLN A 297 18.22 -7.45 -11.84
N CYS A 298 17.38 -7.16 -10.83
CA CYS A 298 17.77 -6.36 -9.67
C CYS A 298 18.53 -7.19 -8.61
N VAL A 299 18.19 -8.47 -8.41
CA VAL A 299 18.98 -9.31 -7.47
C VAL A 299 20.32 -9.72 -8.06
N ASN A 300 20.42 -9.85 -9.40
CA ASN A 300 21.70 -10.16 -10.05
C ASN A 300 22.66 -8.96 -10.11
N SER A 301 22.19 -7.71 -9.96
CA SER A 301 23.10 -6.55 -9.90
C SER A 301 23.79 -6.40 -8.54
N VAL A 302 23.39 -7.16 -7.52
CA VAL A 302 24.01 -7.20 -6.19
C VAL A 302 24.97 -8.40 -6.06
N VAL A 303 25.29 -9.08 -7.16
CA VAL A 303 26.43 -9.99 -7.20
C VAL A 303 27.68 -9.14 -7.41
N LEU A 304 28.43 -8.96 -6.31
CA LEU A 304 29.75 -8.34 -6.26
C LEU A 304 30.60 -8.83 -7.44
N HIS A 305 30.73 -7.99 -8.46
CA HIS A 305 31.69 -8.22 -9.52
C HIS A 305 33.05 -7.77 -9.00
N ASP A 306 33.86 -8.77 -8.68
CA ASP A 306 35.26 -8.67 -8.28
C ASP A 306 36.05 -7.90 -9.35
N SER A 307 36.19 -6.58 -9.20
CA SER A 307 37.14 -5.78 -9.98
C SER A 307 37.19 -4.32 -9.51
N MET A 308 38.34 -3.95 -8.96
CA MET A 308 38.92 -2.60 -8.85
C MET A 308 38.42 -1.72 -7.69
N ILE A 309 39.17 -1.81 -6.59
CA ILE A 309 39.27 -0.82 -5.51
C ILE A 309 40.14 0.35 -6.02
N PRO A 310 39.65 1.61 -6.04
CA PRO A 310 40.53 2.77 -6.11
C PRO A 310 40.83 3.28 -4.70
N THR A 311 42.12 3.39 -4.42
CA THR A 311 42.75 3.85 -3.17
C THR A 311 42.40 5.29 -2.80
N ALA A 312 42.33 5.52 -1.48
CA ALA A 312 42.05 6.79 -0.82
C ALA A 312 43.03 7.92 -1.14
N MET A 313 42.51 9.15 -1.16
CA MET A 313 43.27 10.36 -0.85
C MET A 313 42.56 11.10 0.28
N ASP A 314 43.28 11.23 1.39
CA ASP A 314 42.99 12.10 2.52
C ASP A 314 42.92 13.57 2.07
N ASP A 315 42.02 14.36 2.68
CA ASP A 315 42.43 15.59 3.36
C ASP A 315 41.31 16.29 4.16
N CYS A 316 41.70 16.76 5.36
CA CYS A 316 41.16 17.90 6.11
C CYS A 316 39.92 17.75 7.03
N ASN A 317 40.17 17.21 8.24
CA ASN A 317 40.23 17.93 9.52
C ASN A 317 39.13 18.98 9.87
N TYR A 318 38.33 18.71 10.93
CA TYR A 318 37.94 19.71 11.94
C TYR A 318 37.58 19.02 13.28
N PRO A 319 38.15 19.45 14.43
CA PRO A 319 37.90 18.88 15.75
C PRO A 319 36.90 19.72 16.56
N GLY A 320 36.23 19.10 17.54
CA GLY A 320 35.48 19.82 18.57
C GLY A 320 34.40 18.97 19.22
N GLY A 321 34.76 18.33 20.34
CA GLY A 321 33.79 17.68 21.23
C GLY A 321 33.15 18.68 22.19
N VAL A 322 31.95 18.33 22.67
CA VAL A 322 31.48 18.60 24.03
C VAL A 322 30.57 17.43 24.41
N GLU A 323 30.75 16.97 25.64
CA GLU A 323 30.05 15.90 26.36
C GLU A 323 28.65 16.36 26.82
N GLU A 324 27.99 15.51 27.63
CA GLU A 324 26.74 15.73 28.41
C GLU A 324 25.44 15.28 27.72
N GLU A 325 24.51 14.55 28.33
CA GLU A 325 24.38 13.84 29.61
C GLU A 325 23.11 12.96 29.47
N GLU A 326 23.02 11.87 30.23
CA GLU A 326 21.88 10.94 30.26
C GLU A 326 20.75 11.48 31.15
N GLU A 327 19.49 11.39 30.72
CA GLU A 327 18.32 11.46 31.60
C GLU A 327 17.33 10.33 31.28
N GLU A 328 17.19 9.43 32.25
CA GLU A 328 16.11 8.44 32.40
C GLU A 328 14.89 9.13 33.05
N VAL A 329 13.68 8.87 32.53
CA VAL A 329 12.43 9.19 33.23
C VAL A 329 11.47 8.00 33.12
N GLU A 330 11.23 7.36 34.25
CA GLU A 330 10.09 6.48 34.54
C GLU A 330 8.89 7.35 34.96
N GLU A 331 7.69 7.09 34.45
CA GLU A 331 6.45 7.56 35.09
C GLU A 331 5.39 6.45 35.14
N GLU A 332 4.87 6.29 36.36
CA GLU A 332 3.95 5.28 36.87
C GLU A 332 2.47 5.55 36.51
N GLU A 333 1.66 4.52 36.75
CA GLU A 333 0.21 4.41 36.59
C GLU A 333 -0.62 5.48 37.32
N GLU A 334 -1.70 5.96 36.69
CA GLU A 334 -2.87 6.47 37.43
C GLU A 334 -4.19 5.85 36.94
N ARG A 335 -4.87 5.21 37.90
CA ARG A 335 -6.23 4.68 37.82
C ARG A 335 -7.26 5.80 37.94
N GLY A 336 -8.34 5.70 37.16
CA GLY A 336 -9.68 5.92 37.71
C GLY A 336 -10.69 6.64 36.83
N CYS A 337 -11.72 5.92 36.37
CA CYS A 337 -13.11 6.34 36.57
C CYS A 337 -14.10 5.19 36.27
N ARG A 338 -14.82 4.76 37.32
CA ARG A 338 -16.03 3.93 37.24
C ARG A 338 -17.26 4.83 37.10
N ARG A 339 -18.18 4.52 36.17
CA ARG A 339 -19.65 4.69 36.28
C ARG A 339 -20.30 3.82 35.18
N VAL A 340 -21.50 3.25 35.23
CA VAL A 340 -22.53 2.84 36.22
C VAL A 340 -23.37 1.80 35.42
N ARG A 341 -23.84 0.73 36.08
CA ARG A 341 -24.75 -0.32 35.54
C ARG A 341 -26.17 0.21 35.34
N GLU A 342 -26.89 -0.31 34.34
CA GLU A 342 -28.33 -0.57 34.42
C GLU A 342 -28.64 -1.93 33.77
N ASP A 343 -29.25 -2.82 34.58
CA ASP A 343 -29.81 -4.13 34.24
C ASP A 343 -31.30 -3.97 33.90
N LEU A 344 -31.83 -4.72 32.92
CA LEU A 344 -33.27 -4.96 32.75
C LEU A 344 -33.54 -6.41 32.24
N PRO A 345 -34.69 -7.02 32.59
CA PRO A 345 -34.79 -8.44 32.93
C PRO A 345 -35.47 -9.33 31.87
N GLU A 346 -35.40 -10.63 32.14
CA GLU A 346 -36.00 -11.77 31.43
C GLU A 346 -37.54 -11.77 31.50
N GLU A 347 -38.19 -12.12 30.39
CA GLU A 347 -39.59 -12.59 30.35
C GLU A 347 -39.67 -13.89 29.53
N ASP A 348 -40.22 -14.91 30.17
CA ASP A 348 -40.57 -16.22 29.61
C ASP A 348 -41.86 -16.12 28.77
N GLU A 349 -41.88 -16.67 27.55
CA GLU A 349 -43.12 -17.20 26.95
C GLU A 349 -42.86 -18.51 26.21
N GLU A 350 -43.58 -19.54 26.65
CA GLU A 350 -43.69 -20.85 26.03
C GLU A 350 -44.49 -20.78 24.73
N GLY A 351 -43.96 -21.37 23.66
CA GLY A 351 -44.65 -21.53 22.38
C GLY A 351 -44.18 -22.79 21.66
N SER A 352 -44.94 -23.87 21.83
CA SER A 352 -44.79 -25.14 21.10
C SER A 352 -45.06 -24.97 19.60
N GLY A 353 -44.19 -25.53 18.74
CA GLY A 353 -44.39 -25.54 17.29
C GLY A 353 -43.39 -26.44 16.57
N GLU A 354 -43.87 -27.64 16.27
CA GLU A 354 -43.38 -28.73 15.41
C GLU A 354 -42.45 -28.40 14.22
N GLU A 355 -41.51 -29.34 14.01
CA GLU A 355 -41.05 -29.87 12.70
C GLU A 355 -40.29 -28.95 11.72
N GLU A 356 -38.97 -29.18 11.56
CA GLU A 356 -38.42 -29.99 10.47
C GLU A 356 -36.88 -29.94 10.43
N LYS A 357 -36.28 -31.09 10.12
CA LYS A 357 -34.84 -31.30 9.93
C LYS A 357 -34.33 -30.55 8.70
N SER A 358 -33.32 -29.69 8.88
CA SER A 358 -32.25 -29.59 7.87
C SER A 358 -30.89 -29.47 8.56
N LYS A 359 -30.11 -30.55 8.48
CA LYS A 359 -28.67 -30.56 8.80
C LYS A 359 -27.93 -30.02 7.58
N GLY A 360 -27.80 -28.71 7.48
CA GLY A 360 -26.83 -28.05 6.60
C GLY A 360 -25.53 -27.84 7.36
N GLY A 361 -24.55 -28.73 7.17
CA GLY A 361 -23.20 -28.53 7.71
C GLY A 361 -22.54 -27.34 7.03
N CYS A 362 -22.37 -26.23 7.76
CA CYS A 362 -21.50 -25.14 7.35
C CYS A 362 -20.06 -25.68 7.36
N ALA A 363 -19.51 -25.97 6.18
CA ALA A 363 -18.09 -26.26 6.04
C ALA A 363 -17.33 -25.02 6.53
N ARG A 364 -16.71 -25.11 7.71
CA ARG A 364 -15.73 -24.12 8.17
C ARG A 364 -14.59 -24.14 7.17
N VAL A 365 -14.57 -23.17 6.27
CA VAL A 365 -13.44 -22.95 5.37
C VAL A 365 -12.26 -22.64 6.27
N GLU A 366 -11.30 -23.56 6.36
CA GLU A 366 -10.08 -23.32 7.12
C GLU A 366 -9.40 -22.07 6.57
N PRO A 367 -8.90 -21.18 7.45
CA PRO A 367 -8.22 -19.98 7.01
C PRO A 367 -7.04 -20.37 6.11
N PRO A 368 -6.80 -19.62 5.02
CA PRO A 368 -5.77 -19.97 4.06
C PRO A 368 -4.39 -20.03 4.74
N VAL A 369 -3.75 -21.19 4.66
CA VAL A 369 -2.45 -21.44 5.30
C VAL A 369 -1.39 -20.45 4.77
N ASN A 370 -0.79 -19.70 5.69
CA ASN A 370 0.30 -18.78 5.37
C ASN A 370 1.63 -19.55 5.23
N ILE A 371 1.91 -20.02 4.00
CA ILE A 371 3.06 -20.86 3.67
C ILE A 371 4.40 -20.21 4.05
N LEU A 372 4.55 -18.88 3.88
CA LEU A 372 5.79 -18.19 4.23
C LEU A 372 6.04 -18.24 5.72
N ARG A 373 5.00 -17.96 6.51
CA ARG A 373 5.04 -18.03 7.97
C ARG A 373 5.46 -19.41 8.46
N GLU A 374 4.84 -20.47 7.96
CA GLU A 374 5.23 -21.85 8.31
C GLU A 374 6.68 -22.15 7.96
N LYS A 375 7.13 -21.74 6.77
CA LYS A 375 8.52 -21.94 6.33
C LYS A 375 9.50 -21.24 7.27
N ILE A 376 9.23 -20.00 7.68
CA ILE A 376 10.06 -19.25 8.62
C ILE A 376 10.11 -19.94 9.98
N LEU A 377 8.97 -20.37 10.52
CA LEU A 377 8.90 -21.03 11.82
C LEU A 377 9.65 -22.37 11.86
N ARG A 378 9.72 -23.08 10.73
CA ARG A 378 10.48 -24.34 10.57
C ARG A 378 11.99 -24.15 10.40
N LEU A 379 12.49 -22.92 10.20
CA LEU A 379 13.94 -22.70 10.08
C LEU A 379 14.66 -23.00 11.41
N PRO A 380 15.87 -23.58 11.38
CA PRO A 380 16.69 -23.80 12.58
C PRO A 380 17.41 -22.50 13.00
N LEU A 381 16.65 -21.43 13.22
CA LEU A 381 17.14 -20.11 13.62
C LEU A 381 16.74 -19.80 15.08
N PRO A 382 17.54 -19.01 15.82
CA PRO A 382 17.12 -18.41 17.09
C PRO A 382 15.81 -17.63 16.96
N GLU A 383 15.03 -17.61 18.03
CA GLU A 383 13.72 -16.96 18.08
C GLU A 383 13.74 -15.47 17.65
N PRO A 384 14.70 -14.63 18.08
CA PRO A 384 14.74 -13.23 17.65
C PRO A 384 14.85 -13.07 16.12
N LEU A 385 15.57 -13.97 15.44
CA LEU A 385 15.68 -13.93 13.97
C LEU A 385 14.39 -14.36 13.29
N LYS A 386 13.65 -15.33 13.86
CA LYS A 386 12.31 -15.70 13.37
C LYS A 386 11.35 -14.53 13.50
N MET A 387 11.33 -13.87 14.66
CA MET A 387 10.50 -12.69 14.89
C MET A 387 10.86 -11.55 13.93
N TYR A 388 12.15 -11.29 13.71
CA TYR A 388 12.58 -10.31 12.73
C TYR A 388 12.10 -10.61 11.31
N LEU A 389 12.20 -11.87 10.86
CA LEU A 389 11.68 -12.32 9.55
C LEU A 389 10.15 -12.26 9.45
N LEU A 390 9.45 -12.33 10.59
CA LEU A 390 8.00 -12.23 10.70
C LEU A 390 7.51 -10.81 10.96
N TYR A 391 8.37 -9.79 10.94
CA TYR A 391 8.00 -8.40 11.30
C TYR A 391 7.39 -8.30 12.71
N TYR A 392 7.92 -9.09 13.64
CA TYR A 392 7.52 -9.15 15.04
C TYR A 392 6.02 -9.47 15.27
N ARG A 393 5.39 -10.14 14.29
CA ARG A 393 4.02 -10.64 14.38
C ARG A 393 3.91 -11.77 15.40
N GLU A 394 2.83 -11.76 16.18
CA GLU A 394 2.48 -12.87 17.07
C GLU A 394 2.37 -14.20 16.32
N LYS A 395 2.69 -15.31 16.98
CA LYS A 395 2.98 -16.63 16.38
C LYS A 395 1.81 -17.33 15.71
#